data_AF-A0A924GTU1-F1
#
_entry.id   AF-A0A924GTU1-F1
#
_cell.length_a   1.000
_cell.length_b   1.000
_cell.length_c   1.000
_cell.angle_alpha   90.00
_cell.angle_beta   90.00
_cell.angle_gamma   90.00
#
_symmetry.space_group_name_H-M   'P 1'
#
loop_
_entity.id
_entity.type
_entity.pdbx_description
1 polymer ?
#
loop_
_entity_poly.entity_id
_entity_poly.type
_entity_poly.pdbx_seq_one_letter_code
_entity_poly.pdbx_strand_id
1 'polypeptide(L)'
;MGQTLRRQRGSNDTAGLANKSHASSAKSAFKRERIIRAATLIINEKSFALATMTEIAATLDLRDATLYYYFSSKQALGYACHVASLERIERILLESRDAEVTGARRLRHAIHHIVLDGEQHGSQLYFG
;
A
#
# COMPACT_ATOMS: atom_id res chain seq x y z
N MET A 1 25.96 -6.02 -59.73
CA MET A 1 25.63 -6.69 -58.45
C MET A 1 26.03 -5.80 -57.30
N GLY A 2 25.09 -5.44 -56.42
CA GLY A 2 25.35 -4.61 -55.23
C GLY A 2 24.10 -3.92 -54.70
N GLN A 3 23.07 -4.67 -54.29
CA GLN A 3 21.96 -4.14 -53.51
C GLN A 3 22.32 -4.18 -52.03
N THR A 4 22.61 -3.00 -51.45
CA THR A 4 22.84 -2.83 -50.02
C THR A 4 21.49 -2.74 -49.31
N LEU A 5 21.09 -3.83 -48.66
CA LEU A 5 19.89 -3.94 -47.84
C LEU A 5 20.06 -3.07 -46.57
N ARG A 6 19.53 -1.85 -46.61
CA ARG A 6 19.53 -0.92 -45.48
C ARG A 6 18.47 -1.37 -44.46
N ARG A 7 18.97 -1.91 -43.33
CA ARG A 7 18.25 -2.29 -42.10
C ARG A 7 17.05 -1.39 -41.77
N GLN A 8 15.86 -1.99 -41.71
CA GLN A 8 14.76 -1.50 -40.87
C GLN A 8 15.17 -1.63 -39.40
N ARG A 9 15.42 -0.51 -38.73
CA ARG A 9 15.64 -0.42 -37.28
C ARG A 9 14.97 0.88 -36.83
N GLY A 10 13.70 0.80 -36.43
CA GLY A 10 12.98 2.00 -36.01
C GLY A 10 11.53 1.79 -35.58
N SER A 11 11.16 0.63 -35.01
CA SER A 11 9.77 0.43 -34.55
C SER A 11 9.60 -0.17 -33.14
N ASN A 12 10.67 -0.52 -32.42
CA ASN A 12 10.56 -1.15 -31.08
C ASN A 12 10.86 -0.22 -29.89
N ASP A 13 11.27 1.03 -30.11
CA ASP A 13 11.79 1.89 -29.02
C ASP A 13 10.67 2.57 -28.21
N THR A 14 9.50 2.82 -28.81
CA THR A 14 8.37 3.50 -28.17
C THR A 14 7.63 2.60 -27.17
N ALA A 15 7.54 1.29 -27.44
CA ALA A 15 6.94 0.31 -26.53
C ALA A 15 7.76 0.13 -25.24
N GLY A 16 9.09 0.26 -25.32
CA GLY A 16 9.98 0.12 -24.17
C GLY A 16 9.91 1.28 -23.16
N LEU A 17 9.64 2.50 -23.63
CA LEU A 17 9.52 3.70 -22.79
C LEU A 17 8.21 3.71 -21.99
N ALA A 18 7.10 3.33 -22.61
CA ALA A 18 5.79 3.23 -21.95
C ALA A 18 5.74 2.12 -20.91
N ASN A 19 6.38 0.98 -21.17
CA ASN A 19 6.42 -0.13 -20.20
C ASN A 19 7.29 0.19 -18.96
N LYS A 20 8.37 0.97 -19.14
CA LYS A 20 9.26 1.40 -18.04
C LYS A 20 8.59 2.39 -17.08
N SER A 21 7.79 3.32 -17.60
CA SER A 21 7.09 4.31 -16.77
C SER A 21 5.99 3.68 -15.92
N HIS A 22 5.22 2.73 -16.47
CA HIS A 22 4.22 1.96 -15.72
C HIS A 22 4.85 1.03 -14.67
N ALA A 23 5.95 0.36 -15.00
CA ALA A 23 6.66 -0.46 -14.02
C ALA A 23 7.27 0.39 -12.89
N SER A 24 7.72 1.62 -13.19
CA SER A 24 8.23 2.57 -12.19
C SER A 24 7.12 3.08 -11.26
N SER A 25 5.94 3.41 -11.80
CA SER A 25 4.81 3.86 -10.98
C SER A 25 4.26 2.75 -10.09
N ALA A 26 4.16 1.51 -10.60
CA ALA A 26 3.74 0.35 -9.82
C ALA A 26 4.72 0.03 -8.67
N LYS A 27 6.03 0.07 -8.93
CA LYS A 27 7.06 -0.07 -7.88
C LYS A 27 6.96 1.02 -6.82
N SER A 28 6.68 2.25 -7.24
CA SER A 28 6.51 3.37 -6.31
C SER A 28 5.26 3.20 -5.45
N ALA A 29 4.14 2.79 -6.04
CA ALA A 29 2.89 2.49 -5.32
C ALA A 29 3.08 1.36 -4.31
N PHE A 30 3.74 0.27 -4.71
CA PHE A 30 4.06 -0.85 -3.81
C PHE A 30 4.93 -0.41 -2.63
N LYS A 31 5.94 0.45 -2.88
CA LYS A 31 6.77 1.00 -1.81
C LYS A 31 5.97 1.89 -0.87
N ARG A 32 5.11 2.75 -1.40
CA ARG A 32 4.21 3.59 -0.62
C ARG A 32 3.29 2.76 0.29
N GLU A 33 2.73 1.67 -0.24
CA GLU A 33 1.88 0.76 0.52
C GLU A 33 2.65 0.05 1.64
N ARG A 34 3.88 -0.41 1.37
CA ARG A 34 4.76 -0.99 2.41
C ARG A 34 5.04 0.00 3.55
N ILE A 35 5.25 1.27 3.21
CA ILE A 35 5.46 2.33 4.21
C ILE A 35 4.23 2.46 5.10
N ILE A 36 3.03 2.55 4.51
CA ILE A 36 1.78 2.66 5.26
C ILE A 36 1.61 1.47 6.22
N ARG A 37 1.82 0.23 5.73
CA ARG A 37 1.69 -0.96 6.57
C ARG A 37 2.63 -0.96 7.78
N ALA A 38 3.91 -0.66 7.57
CA ALA A 38 4.86 -0.60 8.68
C ALA A 38 4.55 0.52 9.67
N ALA A 39 4.14 1.69 9.17
CA ALA A 39 3.72 2.80 10.00
C ALA A 39 2.50 2.45 10.86
N THR A 40 1.47 1.81 10.29
CA THR A 40 0.30 1.34 11.04
C THR A 40 0.70 0.43 12.19
N LEU A 41 1.58 -0.54 11.95
CA LEU A 41 2.03 -1.47 13.00
C LEU A 41 2.74 -0.75 14.15
N ILE A 42 3.70 0.13 13.83
CA ILE A 42 4.46 0.88 14.84
C ILE A 42 3.56 1.82 15.62
N ILE A 43 2.63 2.50 14.95
CA ILE A 43 1.69 3.42 15.60
C ILE A 43 0.73 2.66 16.51
N ASN A 44 0.23 1.51 16.10
CA ASN A 44 -0.63 0.69 16.96
C ASN A 44 0.10 0.18 18.20
N GLU A 45 1.40 -0.14 18.08
CA GLU A 45 2.20 -0.61 19.20
C GLU A 45 2.54 0.52 20.19
N LYS A 46 2.85 1.72 19.70
CA LYS A 46 3.45 2.79 20.50
C LYS A 46 2.58 4.04 20.66
N SER A 47 1.39 4.09 20.07
CA SER A 47 0.58 5.29 19.80
C SER A 47 1.19 6.22 18.76
N PHE A 48 0.33 7.06 18.16
CA PHE A 48 0.78 8.07 17.21
C PHE A 48 1.78 9.05 17.82
N ALA A 49 1.65 9.39 19.11
CA ALA A 49 2.51 10.38 19.76
C ALA A 49 3.98 9.93 19.81
N LEU A 50 4.23 8.67 20.18
CA LEU A 50 5.58 8.14 20.41
C LEU A 50 6.24 7.61 19.13
N ALA A 51 5.47 7.17 18.14
CA ALA A 51 6.01 6.74 16.85
C ALA A 51 6.80 7.87 16.17
N THR A 52 7.96 7.56 15.59
CA THR A 52 8.80 8.54 14.88
C THR A 52 9.02 8.17 13.41
N MET A 53 9.22 9.17 12.56
CA MET A 53 9.52 8.96 11.14
C MET A 53 10.81 8.15 10.94
N THR A 54 11.84 8.45 11.73
CA THR A 54 13.14 7.76 11.68
C THR A 54 13.01 6.28 12.05
N GLU A 55 12.22 5.94 13.07
CA GLU A 55 11.96 4.54 13.45
C GLU A 55 11.21 3.77 12.34
N ILE A 56 10.21 4.40 11.73
CA ILE A 56 9.47 3.81 10.61
C ILE A 56 10.40 3.59 9.40
N ALA A 57 11.28 4.56 9.10
CA ALA A 57 12.26 4.43 8.02
C ALA A 57 13.25 3.29 8.31
N ALA A 58 13.78 3.21 9.53
CA ALA A 58 14.71 2.16 9.96
C ALA A 58 14.10 0.76 9.85
N THR A 59 12.83 0.59 10.25
CA THR A 59 12.11 -0.69 10.16
C THR A 59 12.00 -1.20 8.71
N LEU A 60 12.03 -0.30 7.73
CA LEU A 60 11.94 -0.62 6.31
C LEU A 60 13.27 -0.64 5.57
N ASP A 61 14.39 -0.45 6.28
CA ASP A 61 15.72 -0.22 5.72
C ASP A 61 15.71 0.94 4.68
N LEU A 62 15.00 2.01 5.02
CA LEU A 62 14.92 3.23 4.23
C LEU A 62 15.71 4.33 4.90
N ARG A 63 16.29 5.22 4.08
CA ARG A 63 16.80 6.51 4.56
C ARG A 63 15.61 7.42 4.87
N ASP A 64 15.74 8.26 5.89
CA ASP A 64 14.72 9.25 6.28
C ASP A 64 14.27 10.09 5.08
N ALA A 65 15.20 10.59 4.26
CA ALA A 65 14.89 11.34 3.04
C ALA A 65 14.00 10.56 2.04
N THR A 66 14.15 9.23 1.98
CA THR A 66 13.29 8.39 1.14
C THR A 66 11.88 8.29 1.71
N LEU A 67 11.73 8.20 3.03
CA LEU A 67 10.41 8.22 3.66
C LEU A 67 9.73 9.58 3.47
N TYR A 68 10.45 10.68 3.68
CA TYR A 68 9.95 12.04 3.49
C TYR A 68 9.55 12.37 2.04
N TYR A 69 10.15 11.68 1.06
CA TYR A 69 9.71 11.76 -0.34
C TYR A 69 8.28 11.22 -0.54
N TYR A 70 7.88 10.17 0.18
CA TYR A 70 6.53 9.60 0.10
C TYR A 70 5.52 10.32 1.00
N PHE A 71 5.96 10.74 2.19
CA PHE A 71 5.12 11.40 3.18
C PHE A 71 5.85 12.59 3.80
N SER A 72 5.37 13.79 3.49
CA SER A 72 6.00 15.05 3.91
C SER A 72 6.05 15.25 5.43
N SER A 73 5.19 14.56 6.19
CA SER A 73 5.12 14.67 7.64
C SER A 73 4.56 13.41 8.28
N LYS A 74 4.75 13.29 9.61
CA LYS A 74 4.16 12.22 10.43
C LYS A 74 2.63 12.23 10.35
N GLN A 75 2.03 13.42 10.30
CA GLN A 75 0.59 13.62 10.17
C GLN A 75 0.08 13.15 8.80
N ALA A 76 0.80 13.43 7.72
CA ALA A 76 0.44 12.96 6.38
C ALA A 76 0.50 11.42 6.30
N LEU A 77 1.50 10.81 6.92
CA LEU A 77 1.61 9.35 7.03
C LEU A 77 0.48 8.77 7.89
N GLY A 78 0.21 9.34 9.06
CA GLY A 78 -0.89 8.92 9.93
C GLY A 78 -2.26 9.00 9.25
N TYR A 79 -2.51 10.09 8.52
CA TYR A 79 -3.72 10.24 7.71
C TYR A 79 -3.83 9.14 6.64
N ALA A 80 -2.74 8.85 5.94
CA ALA A 80 -2.73 7.77 4.95
C ALA A 80 -2.98 6.39 5.57
N CYS A 81 -2.48 6.14 6.79
CA CYS A 81 -2.78 4.92 7.54
C CYS A 81 -4.26 4.83 7.90
N HIS A 82 -4.87 5.94 8.33
CA HIS A 82 -6.31 6.05 8.58
C HIS A 82 -7.13 5.72 7.35
N VAL A 83 -6.83 6.35 6.21
CA VAL A 83 -7.54 6.11 4.94
C VAL A 83 -7.43 4.65 4.52
N ALA A 84 -6.21 4.09 4.54
CA ALA A 84 -5.99 2.69 4.20
C ALA A 84 -6.78 1.72 5.11
N SER A 85 -6.89 2.04 6.40
CA SER A 85 -7.69 1.28 7.36
C SER A 85 -9.18 1.32 7.02
N LEU A 86 -9.72 2.51 6.68
CA LEU A 86 -11.12 2.67 6.28
C LEU A 86 -11.44 1.93 4.97
N GLU A 87 -10.59 2.06 3.96
CA GLU A 87 -10.72 1.33 2.69
C GLU A 87 -10.71 -0.18 2.90
N ARG A 88 -9.92 -0.67 3.87
CA ARG A 88 -9.89 -2.08 4.22
C ARG A 88 -11.19 -2.54 4.89
N ILE A 89 -11.70 -1.77 5.84
CA ILE A 89 -12.98 -2.07 6.50
C ILE A 89 -14.11 -2.05 5.47
N GLU A 90 -14.15 -1.05 4.60
CA GLU A 90 -15.16 -0.93 3.53
C GLU A 90 -15.16 -2.17 2.62
N ARG A 91 -13.98 -2.61 2.17
CA ARG A 91 -13.85 -3.81 1.34
C ARG A 91 -14.41 -5.06 2.06
N ILE A 92 -14.05 -5.28 3.32
CA ILE A 92 -14.57 -6.41 4.10
C ILE A 92 -16.10 -6.34 4.25
N LEU A 93 -16.64 -5.14 4.47
CA LEU A 93 -18.08 -4.93 4.59
C LEU A 93 -18.81 -5.19 3.28
N LEU A 94 -18.24 -4.80 2.14
CA LEU A 94 -18.78 -5.07 0.81
C LEU A 94 -18.74 -6.56 0.49
N GLU A 95 -17.63 -7.25 0.77
CA GLU A 95 -17.51 -8.70 0.59
C GLU A 95 -18.51 -9.49 1.45
N SER A 96 -18.81 -8.99 2.66
CA SER A 96 -19.82 -9.58 3.54
C SER A 96 -21.27 -9.32 3.13
N ARG A 97 -21.51 -8.48 2.12
CA ARG A 97 -22.87 -8.08 1.69
C ARG A 97 -23.58 -9.14 0.86
N ASP A 98 -22.84 -9.96 0.12
CA ASP A 98 -23.39 -11.00 -0.76
C ASP A 98 -23.75 -12.30 -0.02
N ALA A 99 -23.47 -12.37 1.28
CA ALA A 99 -23.97 -13.45 2.10
C ALA A 99 -25.46 -13.19 2.41
N GLU A 100 -26.37 -14.07 1.96
CA GLU A 100 -27.82 -14.05 2.26
C GLU A 100 -28.08 -14.24 3.77
N VAL A 101 -27.84 -13.19 4.55
CA VAL A 101 -27.94 -13.23 6.00
C VAL A 101 -28.46 -11.93 6.59
N THR A 102 -29.15 -12.06 7.72
CA THR A 102 -29.61 -10.93 8.54
C THR A 102 -28.45 -9.98 8.87
N GLY A 103 -28.76 -8.70 9.08
CA GLY A 103 -27.74 -7.68 9.37
C GLY A 103 -26.78 -8.04 10.51
N ALA A 104 -27.27 -8.72 11.55
CA ALA A 104 -26.45 -9.19 12.67
C ALA A 104 -25.43 -10.27 12.27
N ARG A 105 -25.80 -11.19 11.37
CA ARG A 105 -24.89 -12.21 10.85
C ARG A 105 -23.84 -11.60 9.91
N ARG A 106 -24.22 -10.60 9.11
CA ARG A 106 -23.27 -9.81 8.30
C ARG A 106 -22.24 -9.09 9.17
N LEU A 107 -22.69 -8.42 10.24
CA LEU A 107 -21.79 -7.75 11.18
C LEU A 107 -20.86 -8.74 11.87
N ARG A 108 -21.38 -9.88 12.33
CA ARG A 108 -20.56 -10.95 12.92
C ARG A 108 -19.51 -11.46 11.94
N HIS A 109 -19.89 -11.66 10.67
CA HIS A 109 -18.98 -12.12 9.62
C HIS A 109 -17.88 -11.10 9.34
N ALA A 110 -18.23 -9.81 9.23
CA ALA A 110 -17.28 -8.73 9.03
C ALA A 110 -16.28 -8.63 10.21
N ILE A 111 -16.76 -8.67 11.45
CA ILE A 111 -15.90 -8.66 12.65
C ILE A 111 -14.97 -9.88 12.65
N HIS A 112 -15.49 -11.06 12.33
CA HIS A 112 -14.68 -12.28 12.27
C HIS A 112 -13.58 -12.18 11.20
N HIS A 113 -13.89 -11.66 10.02
CA HIS A 113 -12.90 -11.40 8.99
C HIS A 113 -11.84 -10.39 9.43
N ILE A 114 -12.23 -9.31 10.12
CA ILE A 114 -11.30 -8.33 10.66
C ILE A 114 -10.33 -8.96 11.66
N VAL A 115 -10.84 -9.80 12.56
CA VAL A 115 -10.01 -10.46 13.58
C VAL A 115 -9.05 -11.47 12.94
N LEU A 116 -9.54 -12.34 12.05
CA LEU A 116 -8.71 -13.35 11.38
C LEU A 116 -7.66 -12.73 10.45
N ASP A 117 -8.01 -11.65 9.76
CA ASP A 117 -7.07 -10.93 8.91
C ASP A 117 -5.89 -10.36 9.71
N GLY A 118 -6.17 -9.92 10.95
CA GLY A 118 -5.16 -9.47 11.90
C GLY A 118 -4.16 -10.55 12.29
N GLU A 119 -4.57 -11.83 12.35
CA GLU A 119 -3.67 -12.95 12.68
C GLU A 119 -2.68 -13.26 11.56
N GLN A 120 -3.08 -13.10 10.30
CA GLN A 120 -2.24 -13.44 9.14
C GLN A 120 -1.33 -12.29 8.69
N HIS A 121 -1.75 -11.04 8.89
CA HIS A 121 -1.06 -9.87 8.33
C HIS A 121 -0.62 -8.84 9.39
N GLY A 122 -0.84 -9.12 10.68
CA GLY A 122 -0.80 -8.12 11.75
C GLY A 122 -2.02 -7.20 11.70
N SER A 123 -2.33 -6.49 12.78
CA SER A 123 -3.44 -5.53 12.78
C SER A 123 -3.16 -4.42 11.74
N GLN A 124 -3.79 -4.50 10.57
CA GLN A 124 -3.71 -3.46 9.53
C GLN A 124 -4.67 -2.30 9.78
N LEU A 125 -5.49 -2.42 10.82
CA LEU A 125 -6.38 -1.36 11.27
C LEU A 125 -5.60 -0.37 12.12
N TYR A 126 -5.79 0.91 11.86
CA TYR A 126 -5.12 1.96 12.62
C TYR A 126 -5.88 2.24 13.92
N PHE A 127 -5.18 2.15 15.06
CA PHE A 127 -5.64 2.52 16.38
C PHE A 127 -4.64 3.55 16.94
N GLY A 128 -4.92 4.83 16.68
CA GLY A 128 -3.97 5.94 16.92
C GLY A 128 -3.71 6.27 18.38
#